data_AF-A0AB73RBA3-F1
#
_entry.id   AF-A0AB73RBA3-F1
#
_cell.length_a   1.000
_cell.length_b   1.000
_cell.length_c   1.000
_cell.angle_alpha   90.00
_cell.angle_beta   90.00
_cell.angle_gamma   90.00
#
_symmetry.space_group_name_H-M   'P 1'
#
loop_
_entity.id
_entity.type
_entity.pdbx_description
1 polymer ?
#
loop_
_entity_poly.entity_id
_entity_poly.type
_entity_poly.pdbx_seq_one_letter_code
_entity_poly.pdbx_strand_id
1 'polypeptide(L)'
;MKLDREIKGWKVEVRKVRKDFNNMFTEDDCISADLNCYWMHTAGTLSYVLNNNEKEIVFDQIKWLRKSFYEWFPQYRFIETEIVKYPILYRDFMNYEKARKLLLYYLTE
;
A
#
# COMPACT_ATOMS: atom_id res chain seq x y z
N MET A 1 -13.94 -17.98 2.27
CA MET A 1 -13.59 -18.42 3.66
C MET A 1 -12.17 -18.02 4.11
N LYS A 2 -11.09 -18.19 3.32
CA LYS A 2 -9.72 -17.74 3.68
C LYS A 2 -9.51 -16.23 3.42
N LEU A 3 -9.94 -15.76 2.23
CA LEU A 3 -9.92 -14.35 1.83
C LEU A 3 -10.75 -13.44 2.75
N ASP A 4 -11.93 -13.89 3.18
CA ASP A 4 -12.80 -13.13 4.10
C ASP A 4 -12.19 -12.94 5.49
N ARG A 5 -11.35 -13.88 5.95
CA ARG A 5 -10.65 -13.78 7.23
C ARG A 5 -9.47 -12.81 7.15
N GLU A 6 -8.76 -12.79 6.02
CA GLU A 6 -7.65 -11.85 5.77
C GLU A 6 -8.16 -10.41 5.65
N ILE A 7 -9.24 -10.19 4.89
CA ILE A 7 -9.89 -8.88 4.78
C ILE A 7 -10.40 -8.39 6.15
N LYS A 8 -10.93 -9.30 6.99
CA LYS A 8 -11.35 -8.95 8.36
C LYS A 8 -10.16 -8.62 9.27
N GLY A 9 -9.05 -9.34 9.16
CA GLY A 9 -7.84 -9.12 9.96
C GLY A 9 -7.21 -7.76 9.72
N TRP A 10 -7.03 -7.38 8.45
CA TRP A 10 -6.48 -6.08 8.07
C TRP A 10 -7.32 -4.91 8.61
N LYS A 11 -8.65 -4.96 8.42
CA LYS A 11 -9.56 -3.91 8.92
C LYS A 11 -9.50 -3.74 10.44
N VAL A 12 -9.28 -4.82 11.18
CA VAL A 12 -9.13 -4.77 12.64
C VAL A 12 -7.85 -4.05 13.03
N GLU A 13 -6.73 -4.35 12.38
CA GLU A 13 -5.45 -3.72 12.71
C GLU A 13 -5.37 -2.26 12.30
N VAL A 14 -5.96 -1.87 11.16
CA VAL A 14 -6.10 -0.45 10.79
C VAL A 14 -6.90 0.34 11.85
N ARG A 15 -7.94 -0.27 12.44
CA ARG A 15 -8.67 0.35 13.55
C ARG A 15 -7.81 0.49 14.81
N LYS A 16 -6.93 -0.48 15.09
CA LYS A 16 -5.98 -0.38 16.21
C LYS A 16 -4.99 0.74 15.99
N VAL A 17 -4.40 0.85 14.80
CA VAL A 17 -3.52 1.97 14.41
C VAL A 17 -4.20 3.32 14.67
N ARG A 18 -5.44 3.48 14.19
CA ARG A 18 -6.22 4.72 14.43
C ARG A 18 -6.47 5.00 15.91
N LYS A 19 -6.65 3.96 16.73
CA LYS A 19 -6.84 4.11 18.18
C LYS A 19 -5.54 4.49 18.88
N ASP A 20 -4.45 3.80 18.55
CA ASP A 20 -3.16 3.91 19.23
C ASP A 20 -2.45 5.24 18.91
N PHE A 21 -2.75 5.83 17.76
CA PHE A 21 -2.20 7.12 17.32
C PHE A 21 -3.29 8.20 17.11
N ASN A 22 -4.39 8.13 17.86
CA ASN A 22 -5.57 8.98 17.64
C ASN A 22 -5.28 10.49 17.57
N ASN A 23 -4.26 10.96 18.29
CA ASN A 23 -3.83 12.36 18.36
C ASN A 23 -2.95 12.79 17.17
N MET A 24 -2.48 11.85 16.36
CA MET A 24 -1.65 12.10 15.18
C MET A 24 -2.49 12.15 13.89
N PHE A 25 -3.72 11.62 13.92
CA PHE A 25 -4.65 11.68 12.79
C PHE A 25 -5.44 13.00 12.81
N THR A 26 -5.63 13.58 11.64
CA THR A 26 -6.60 14.66 11.39
C THR A 26 -7.96 14.07 10.95
N GLU A 27 -9.00 14.90 10.90
CA GLU A 27 -10.34 14.47 10.47
C GLU A 27 -10.36 13.98 9.00
N ASP A 28 -9.50 14.56 8.16
CA ASP A 28 -9.40 14.23 6.74
C ASP A 28 -8.61 12.94 6.48
N ASP A 29 -7.83 12.46 7.45
CA ASP A 29 -6.93 11.33 7.25
C ASP A 29 -7.68 9.99 7.20
N CYS A 30 -7.69 9.36 6.02
CA CYS A 30 -8.34 8.08 5.80
C CYS A 30 -7.33 7.00 5.40
N ILE A 31 -6.48 6.57 6.34
CA ILE A 31 -5.41 5.58 6.10
C ILE A 31 -5.88 4.30 5.38
N SER A 32 -7.10 3.82 5.61
CA SER A 32 -7.63 2.68 4.86
C SER A 32 -7.86 2.99 3.38
N ALA A 33 -8.36 4.18 3.06
CA ALA A 33 -8.55 4.61 1.68
C ALA A 33 -7.20 4.89 1.01
N ASP A 34 -6.27 5.50 1.73
CA ASP A 34 -4.93 5.83 1.21
C ASP A 34 -4.09 4.57 0.96
N LEU A 35 -4.12 3.59 1.88
CA LEU A 35 -3.52 2.28 1.66
C LEU A 35 -4.14 1.58 0.46
N ASN A 36 -5.47 1.60 0.33
CA ASN A 36 -6.14 1.00 -0.83
C ASN A 36 -5.74 1.70 -2.13
N CYS A 37 -5.66 3.03 -2.15
CA CYS A 37 -5.22 3.80 -3.31
C CYS A 37 -3.81 3.38 -3.73
N TYR A 38 -2.89 3.31 -2.76
CA TYR A 38 -1.52 2.89 -2.97
C TYR A 38 -1.39 1.46 -3.51
N TRP A 39 -2.11 0.52 -2.89
CA TRP A 39 -2.11 -0.89 -3.27
C TRP A 39 -2.75 -1.13 -4.63
N MET A 40 -3.85 -0.43 -4.94
CA MET A 40 -4.52 -0.50 -6.24
C MET A 40 -3.64 0.03 -7.35
N HIS A 41 -2.82 1.04 -7.10
CA HIS A 41 -1.86 1.50 -8.10
C HIS A 41 -0.84 0.42 -8.46
N THR A 42 -0.31 -0.26 -7.45
CA THR A 42 0.62 -1.39 -7.65
C THR A 42 -0.05 -2.58 -8.34
N ALA A 43 -1.24 -2.99 -7.86
CA ALA A 43 -1.98 -4.11 -8.42
C ALA A 43 -2.47 -3.83 -9.85
N GLY A 44 -2.88 -2.61 -10.14
CA GLY A 44 -3.27 -2.14 -11.46
C GLY A 44 -2.13 -2.33 -12.45
N THR A 45 -0.95 -1.76 -12.16
CA THR A 45 0.23 -1.90 -13.01
C THR A 45 0.69 -3.36 -13.12
N LEU A 46 0.60 -4.15 -12.04
CA LEU A 46 0.88 -5.59 -12.10
C LEU A 46 -0.02 -6.30 -13.12
N SER A 47 -1.32 -5.95 -13.17
CA SER A 47 -2.24 -6.60 -14.11
C SER A 47 -1.89 -6.30 -15.57
N TYR A 48 -1.38 -5.11 -15.89
CA TYR A 48 -0.89 -4.81 -17.24
C TYR A 48 0.27 -5.73 -17.63
N VAL A 49 1.24 -5.90 -16.71
CA VAL A 49 2.39 -6.81 -16.93
C VAL A 49 1.91 -8.26 -17.12
N LEU A 50 1.08 -8.76 -16.21
CA LEU A 50 0.61 -10.15 -16.28
C LEU A 50 -0.24 -10.45 -17.53
N ASN A 51 -0.84 -9.43 -18.13
CA ASN A 51 -1.62 -9.55 -19.36
C ASN A 51 -0.82 -9.25 -20.64
N ASN A 52 0.51 -9.05 -20.56
CA ASN A 52 1.38 -8.67 -21.68
C ASN A 52 0.99 -7.33 -22.35
N ASN A 53 0.42 -6.41 -21.56
CA ASN A 53 0.00 -5.07 -22.00
C ASN A 53 0.96 -4.00 -21.45
N GLU A 54 2.25 -4.28 -21.30
CA GLU A 54 3.21 -3.34 -20.69
C GLU A 54 3.29 -2.02 -21.44
N LYS A 55 3.09 -2.05 -22.77
CA LYS A 55 3.11 -0.87 -23.63
C LYS A 55 1.97 0.12 -23.33
N GLU A 56 0.92 -0.31 -22.63
CA GLU A 56 -0.21 0.53 -22.22
C GLU A 56 0.01 1.17 -20.84
N ILE A 57 1.08 0.80 -20.13
CA ILE A 57 1.44 1.41 -18.85
C ILE A 57 1.89 2.84 -19.10
N VAL A 58 1.08 3.81 -18.68
CA VAL A 58 1.40 5.22 -18.84
C VAL A 58 2.54 5.64 -17.92
N PHE A 59 3.38 6.58 -18.39
CA PHE A 59 4.58 7.03 -17.68
C PHE A 59 4.30 7.51 -16.24
N ASP A 60 3.16 8.17 -16.01
CA ASP A 60 2.79 8.61 -14.67
C ASP A 60 2.53 7.44 -13.72
N GLN A 61 2.02 6.29 -14.20
CA GLN A 61 1.92 5.10 -13.37
C GLN A 61 3.29 4.63 -12.88
N ILE A 62 4.33 4.72 -13.72
CA ILE A 62 5.71 4.36 -13.36
C ILE A 62 6.29 5.37 -12.35
N LYS A 63 6.06 6.68 -12.55
CA LYS A 63 6.48 7.71 -11.57
C LYS A 63 5.90 7.43 -10.18
N TRP A 64 4.65 7.02 -10.16
CA TRP A 64 3.92 6.70 -8.95
C TRP A 64 4.48 5.46 -8.26
N LEU A 65 4.88 4.41 -9.00
CA LEU A 65 5.58 3.23 -8.46
C LEU A 65 6.94 3.57 -7.83
N ARG A 66 7.61 4.64 -8.26
CA ARG A 66 8.92 5.06 -7.70
C ARG A 66 8.83 5.56 -6.27
N LYS A 67 7.64 5.90 -5.80
CA LYS A 67 7.43 6.43 -4.45
C LYS A 67 6.93 5.33 -3.49
N SER A 68 7.48 5.34 -2.30
CA SER A 68 6.95 4.61 -1.14
C SER A 68 5.62 5.19 -0.66
N PHE A 69 4.89 4.43 0.14
CA PHE A 69 3.64 4.89 0.76
C PHE A 69 3.82 6.21 1.54
N TYR A 70 4.90 6.32 2.31
CA TYR A 70 5.20 7.50 3.14
C TYR A 70 5.72 8.71 2.34
N GLU A 71 6.04 8.54 1.06
CA GLU A 71 6.31 9.63 0.12
C GLU A 71 5.04 10.12 -0.59
N TRP A 72 4.01 9.27 -0.71
CA TRP A 72 2.68 9.70 -1.18
C TRP A 72 1.88 10.36 -0.07
N PHE A 73 1.89 9.74 1.10
CA PHE A 73 1.08 10.11 2.24
C PHE A 73 1.99 10.43 3.43
N PRO A 74 2.72 11.58 3.39
CA PRO A 74 3.71 11.93 4.40
C PRO A 74 3.10 12.11 5.79
N GLN A 75 1.79 12.36 5.89
CA GLN A 75 1.09 12.43 7.17
C GLN A 75 1.23 11.15 8.00
N TYR A 76 1.44 9.98 7.37
CA TYR A 76 1.52 8.69 8.06
C TYR A 76 2.93 8.27 8.45
N ARG A 77 3.94 9.14 8.30
CA ARG A 77 5.33 8.82 8.68
C ARG A 77 5.49 8.38 10.13
N PHE A 78 4.63 8.85 11.03
CA PHE A 78 4.63 8.41 12.44
C PHE A 78 4.35 6.89 12.61
N ILE A 79 3.84 6.22 11.57
CA ILE A 79 3.54 4.78 11.58
C ILE A 79 4.70 3.96 11.00
N GLU A 80 5.66 4.58 10.29
CA GLU A 80 6.68 3.88 9.49
C GLU A 80 7.50 2.85 10.26
N THR A 81 7.97 3.20 11.46
CA THR A 81 8.69 2.27 12.34
C THR A 81 7.77 1.41 13.19
N GLU A 82 6.53 1.85 13.38
CA GLU A 82 5.56 1.27 14.32
C GLU A 82 4.66 0.22 13.67
N ILE A 83 4.58 0.20 12.34
CA ILE A 83 3.70 -0.69 11.58
C ILE A 83 3.97 -2.17 11.89
N VAL A 84 5.20 -2.51 12.28
CA VAL A 84 5.61 -3.87 12.69
C VAL A 84 4.83 -4.42 13.89
N LYS A 85 4.22 -3.54 14.71
CA LYS A 85 3.35 -3.92 15.84
C LYS A 85 2.01 -4.51 15.39
N TYR A 86 1.67 -4.37 14.11
CA TYR A 86 0.42 -4.80 13.50
C TYR A 86 0.74 -5.87 12.45
N PRO A 87 0.90 -7.15 12.84
CA PRO A 87 1.52 -8.17 12.00
C PRO A 87 0.76 -8.48 10.71
N ILE A 88 -0.58 -8.39 10.70
CA ILE A 88 -1.37 -8.64 9.49
C ILE A 88 -1.22 -7.48 8.53
N LEU A 89 -1.38 -6.24 9.01
CA LEU A 89 -1.20 -5.02 8.25
C LEU A 89 0.23 -4.93 7.70
N TYR A 90 1.24 -5.21 8.54
CA TYR A 90 2.65 -5.18 8.15
C TYR A 90 2.95 -6.21 7.07
N ARG A 91 2.49 -7.45 7.23
CA ARG A 91 2.68 -8.50 6.22
C ARG A 91 2.09 -8.07 4.88
N ASP A 92 0.85 -7.58 4.88
CA ASP A 92 0.16 -7.19 3.65
C ASP A 92 0.84 -5.97 3.01
N PHE A 93 1.19 -4.95 3.81
CA PHE A 93 1.97 -3.79 3.38
C PHE A 93 3.30 -4.21 2.72
N MET A 94 4.05 -5.10 3.36
CA MET A 94 5.34 -5.57 2.84
C MET A 94 5.19 -6.42 1.57
N ASN A 95 4.09 -7.14 1.40
CA ASN A 95 3.81 -7.87 0.15
C ASN A 95 3.61 -6.90 -1.02
N TYR A 96 2.83 -5.84 -0.83
CA TYR A 96 2.66 -4.79 -1.84
C TYR A 96 3.97 -4.03 -2.10
N GLU A 97 4.75 -3.72 -1.06
CA GLU A 97 6.06 -3.07 -1.22
C GLU A 97 7.05 -3.92 -2.04
N LYS A 98 7.08 -5.24 -1.79
CA LYS A 98 7.90 -6.16 -2.59
C LYS A 98 7.42 -6.21 -4.04
N ALA A 99 6.11 -6.32 -4.27
CA ALA A 99 5.55 -6.33 -5.61
C ALA A 99 5.86 -5.03 -6.38
N ARG A 100 5.72 -3.88 -5.72
CA ARG A 100 6.06 -2.56 -6.29
C ARG A 100 7.52 -2.47 -6.69
N LYS A 101 8.45 -2.91 -5.82
CA LYS A 101 9.90 -2.90 -6.12
C LYS A 101 10.25 -3.84 -7.29
N LEU A 102 9.66 -5.03 -7.34
CA LEU A 102 9.84 -5.96 -8.45
C LEU A 102 9.30 -5.41 -9.77
N LEU A 103 8.11 -4.80 -9.75
CA LEU A 103 7.55 -4.13 -10.92
C LEU A 103 8.43 -2.99 -11.40
N LEU A 104 8.92 -2.16 -10.48
CA LEU A 104 9.79 -1.05 -10.85
C LEU A 104 11.08 -1.55 -11.49
N TYR A 105 11.70 -2.60 -10.92
CA TYR A 105 12.86 -3.26 -11.49
C TYR A 105 12.56 -3.75 -12.93
N TYR A 106 11.51 -4.55 -13.10
CA TYR A 106 11.12 -5.10 -14.40
C TYR A 106 10.78 -4.05 -15.48
N LEU A 107 10.18 -2.92 -15.09
CA LEU A 107 9.73 -1.90 -16.03
C LEU A 107 10.82 -0.85 -16.35
N THR A 108 11.94 -0.85 -15.64
CA THR A 108 12.97 0.19 -15.78
C THR A 108 14.39 -0.33 -16.01
N GLU A 109 14.63 -1.63 -15.81
CA GLU A 109 15.86 -2.35 -16.17
C GLU A 109 15.59 -3.38 -17.26
#